data_AF-A0A2W6UJJ9-F1
#
_entry.id   AF-A0A2W6UJJ9-F1
#
_cell.length_a   1.000
_cell.length_b   1.000
_cell.length_c   1.000
_cell.angle_alpha   90.00
_cell.angle_beta   90.00
_cell.angle_gamma   90.00
#
_symmetry.space_group_name_H-M   'P 1'
#
loop_
_entity.id
_entity.type
_entity.pdbx_description
1 polymer ?
#
loop_
_entity_poly.entity_id
_entity_poly.type
_entity_poly.pdbx_seq_one_letter_code
_entity_poly.pdbx_strand_id
1 'polypeptide(L)'
;METKELKGFVQESFEDRLRNDRVPMLSIRSLRLAIGITIDELRTRIFEMTGHQYGRGTISAVELGHRGASVELLGHLERAYGLEAGSLETAYPPKRQKAAAPGAGKHEAGAA
;
A
#
# COMPACT_ATOMS: atom_id res chain seq x y z
N MET A 1 -42.86 15.34 -12.68
CA MET A 1 -42.18 14.38 -11.79
C MET A 1 -40.73 14.82 -11.74
N GLU A 2 -40.36 15.57 -10.72
CA GLU A 2 -39.11 16.30 -10.61
C GLU A 2 -37.99 15.35 -10.18
N THR A 3 -36.98 15.16 -11.02
CA THR A 3 -35.79 14.37 -10.71
C THR A 3 -34.96 15.11 -9.68
N LYS A 4 -35.07 14.67 -8.42
CA LYS A 4 -34.27 15.17 -7.31
C LYS A 4 -32.81 14.79 -7.55
N GLU A 5 -31.99 15.75 -7.93
CA GLU A 5 -30.55 15.56 -8.04
C GLU A 5 -29.98 15.14 -6.68
N LEU A 6 -29.34 13.97 -6.63
CA LEU A 6 -28.52 13.52 -5.52
C LEU A 6 -27.24 14.38 -5.48
N LYS A 7 -27.35 15.57 -4.87
CA LYS A 7 -26.20 16.39 -4.50
C LYS A 7 -25.44 15.73 -3.36
N GLY A 8 -24.17 15.42 -3.60
CA GLY A 8 -23.14 15.47 -2.57
C GLY A 8 -22.77 14.14 -1.93
N PHE A 9 -22.22 13.20 -2.69
CA PHE A 9 -21.18 12.33 -2.15
C PHE A 9 -19.83 12.98 -2.50
N VAL A 10 -19.41 13.96 -1.71
CA VAL A 10 -18.03 14.44 -1.81
C VAL A 10 -17.17 13.30 -1.27
N GLN A 11 -16.41 12.66 -2.16
CA GLN A 11 -15.49 11.60 -1.79
C GLN A 11 -14.43 12.24 -0.88
N GLU A 12 -14.60 12.09 0.43
CA GLU A 12 -13.70 12.66 1.43
C GLU A 12 -12.27 12.19 1.14
N SER A 13 -11.35 13.15 1.05
CA SER A 13 -9.97 12.83 0.74
C SER A 13 -9.38 11.97 1.86
N PHE A 14 -8.50 11.02 1.54
CA PHE A 14 -7.93 10.15 2.56
C PHE A 14 -7.17 10.93 3.64
N GLU A 15 -6.49 12.01 3.27
CA GLU A 15 -5.83 12.91 4.21
C GLU A 15 -6.81 13.52 5.23
N ASP A 16 -8.07 13.71 4.84
CA ASP A 16 -9.13 14.14 5.76
C ASP A 16 -9.61 12.97 6.64
N ARG A 17 -9.65 11.74 6.12
CA ARG A 17 -9.92 10.52 6.92
C ARG A 17 -8.82 10.21 7.93
N LEU A 18 -7.55 10.39 7.57
CA LEU A 18 -6.43 10.23 8.50
C LEU A 18 -6.41 11.30 9.59
N ARG A 19 -6.81 12.53 9.26
CA ARG A 19 -7.02 13.60 10.26
C ARG A 19 -8.27 13.37 11.12
N ASN A 20 -9.14 12.47 10.69
CA ASN A 20 -10.34 12.09 11.42
C ASN A 20 -10.04 10.92 12.36
N ASP A 21 -9.54 11.26 13.55
CA ASP A 21 -9.23 10.31 14.65
C ASP A 21 -10.44 9.46 15.10
N ARG A 22 -11.64 9.70 14.55
CA ARG A 22 -12.84 8.91 14.81
C ARG A 22 -12.93 7.63 13.99
N VAL A 23 -12.13 7.49 12.92
CA VAL A 23 -12.09 6.27 12.11
C VAL A 23 -11.10 5.29 12.73
N PRO A 24 -11.55 4.11 13.21
CA PRO A 24 -10.63 3.13 13.77
C PRO A 24 -9.67 2.60 12.71
N MET A 25 -8.37 2.65 13.00
CA MET A 25 -7.33 2.08 12.15
C MET A 25 -7.00 0.66 12.59
N LEU A 26 -6.83 -0.24 11.62
CA LEU A 26 -6.36 -1.61 11.84
C LEU A 26 -4.97 -1.79 11.23
N SER A 27 -4.09 -2.46 11.95
CA SER A 27 -2.80 -2.88 11.39
C SER A 27 -2.99 -4.05 10.42
N ILE A 28 -2.10 -4.19 9.43
CA ILE A 28 -2.05 -5.37 8.55
C ILE A 28 -1.89 -6.67 9.36
N ARG A 29 -1.15 -6.61 10.48
CA ARG A 29 -1.04 -7.74 11.41
C ARG A 29 -2.40 -8.16 11.96
N SER A 30 -3.20 -7.19 12.40
CA SER A 30 -4.55 -7.45 12.93
C SER A 30 -5.44 -8.08 11.87
N LEU A 31 -5.39 -7.58 10.63
CA LEU A 31 -6.12 -8.17 9.50
C LEU A 31 -5.69 -9.62 9.25
N ARG A 32 -4.38 -9.89 9.21
CA ARG A 32 -3.83 -11.24 9.04
C ARG A 32 -4.32 -12.21 10.13
N LEU A 33 -4.27 -11.77 11.39
CA LEU A 33 -4.70 -12.58 12.53
C LEU A 33 -6.21 -12.81 12.53
N ALA A 34 -7.01 -11.82 12.14
CA ALA A 34 -8.46 -11.93 12.04
C ALA A 34 -8.92 -13.01 11.05
N ILE A 35 -8.16 -13.20 9.95
CA ILE A 35 -8.43 -14.26 8.97
C ILE A 35 -7.69 -15.57 9.27
N GLY A 36 -6.96 -15.64 10.40
CA GLY A 36 -6.35 -16.87 10.90
C GLY A 36 -5.15 -17.40 10.12
N ILE A 37 -4.44 -16.56 9.35
CA ILE A 37 -3.29 -17.01 8.56
C ILE A 37 -1.94 -16.60 9.16
N THR A 38 -0.92 -17.41 8.89
CA THR A 38 0.48 -17.16 9.20
C THR A 38 1.11 -16.19 8.20
N ILE A 39 2.30 -15.67 8.53
CA ILE A 39 3.08 -14.83 7.60
C ILE A 39 3.46 -15.64 6.35
N ASP A 40 3.80 -16.92 6.50
CA ASP A 40 4.22 -17.74 5.37
C ASP A 40 3.05 -18.05 4.43
N GLU A 41 1.85 -18.30 4.95
CA GLU A 41 0.64 -18.41 4.13
C GLU A 41 0.30 -17.11 3.41
N LEU A 42 0.44 -15.96 4.07
CA LEU A 42 0.26 -14.66 3.41
C LEU A 42 1.27 -14.47 2.26
N ARG A 43 2.54 -14.84 2.47
CA ARG A 43 3.57 -14.78 1.42
C ARG A 43 3.23 -15.68 0.24
N THR A 44 2.75 -16.89 0.52
CA THR A 44 2.28 -17.82 -0.52
C THR A 44 1.15 -17.19 -1.32
N ARG A 45 0.14 -16.63 -0.67
CA ARG A 45 -0.97 -15.94 -1.35
C ARG A 45 -0.51 -14.77 -2.20
N ILE A 46 0.41 -13.94 -1.69
CA ILE A 46 0.97 -12.83 -2.47
C ILE A 46 1.65 -13.39 -3.73
N PHE A 47 2.49 -14.40 -3.58
CA PHE A 47 3.17 -15.03 -4.71
C PHE A 47 2.20 -15.62 -5.73
N GLU A 48 1.17 -16.34 -5.29
CA GLU A 48 0.14 -16.92 -6.16
C GLU A 48 -0.64 -15.85 -6.92
N MET A 49 -0.93 -14.72 -6.30
CA MET A 49 -1.74 -13.65 -6.88
C MET A 49 -0.95 -12.65 -7.74
N THR A 50 0.36 -12.50 -7.52
CA THR A 50 1.15 -11.43 -8.14
C THR A 50 2.45 -11.90 -8.78
N GLY A 51 2.88 -13.13 -8.50
CA GLY A 51 4.20 -13.65 -8.86
C GLY A 51 5.36 -13.07 -8.05
N HIS A 52 5.10 -12.16 -7.10
CA HIS A 52 6.14 -11.52 -6.32
C HIS A 52 6.40 -12.25 -5.00
N GLN A 53 7.67 -12.58 -4.71
CA GLN A 53 8.04 -13.26 -3.49
C GLN A 53 8.71 -12.31 -2.49
N TYR A 54 8.00 -12.02 -1.39
CA TYR A 54 8.56 -11.28 -0.27
C TYR A 54 9.26 -12.20 0.74
N GLY A 55 10.26 -11.67 1.44
CA GLY A 55 10.87 -12.36 2.58
C GLY A 55 9.98 -12.35 3.84
N ARG A 56 10.12 -13.35 4.72
CA ARG A 56 9.39 -13.41 6.01
C ARG A 56 9.70 -12.22 6.90
N GLY A 57 10.98 -11.87 7.04
CA GLY A 57 11.42 -10.69 7.81
C GLY A 57 10.87 -9.39 7.22
N THR A 58 10.67 -9.34 5.90
CA THR A 58 10.08 -8.22 5.19
C THR A 58 8.63 -8.02 5.65
N ILE A 59 7.76 -9.03 5.54
CA ILE A 59 6.38 -8.92 6.00
C ILE A 59 6.30 -8.60 7.50
N SER A 60 7.10 -9.30 8.33
CA SER A 60 7.16 -9.07 9.78
C SER A 60 7.51 -7.63 10.14
N ALA A 61 8.54 -7.05 9.51
CA ALA A 61 8.97 -5.69 9.81
C ALA A 61 7.93 -4.63 9.38
N VAL A 62 7.11 -4.90 8.35
CA VAL A 62 5.97 -4.03 8.00
C VAL A 62 4.87 -4.16 9.05
N GLU A 63 4.50 -5.39 9.41
CA GLU A 63 3.46 -5.66 10.40
C GLU A 63 3.76 -5.05 11.79
N LEU A 64 5.03 -4.99 12.16
CA LEU A 64 5.50 -4.41 13.43
C LEU A 64 5.81 -2.92 13.35
N GLY A 65 5.67 -2.28 12.18
CA GLY A 65 5.97 -0.87 11.99
C GLY A 65 7.46 -0.51 12.01
N HIS A 66 8.37 -1.50 11.98
CA HIS A 66 9.80 -1.26 11.86
C HIS A 66 10.19 -0.67 10.49
N ARG A 67 9.33 -0.84 9.49
CA ARG A 67 9.48 -0.24 8.16
C ARG A 67 8.13 0.05 7.53
N GLY A 68 8.10 1.05 6.66
CA GLY A 68 6.94 1.35 5.84
C GLY A 68 6.69 0.29 4.76
N ALA A 69 5.44 0.16 4.32
CA ALA A 69 5.10 -0.57 3.11
C ALA A 69 5.27 0.34 1.89
N SER A 70 5.83 -0.18 0.80
CA SER A 70 5.80 0.50 -0.49
C SER A 70 4.39 0.44 -1.09
N VAL A 71 4.09 1.35 -2.03
CA VAL A 71 2.83 1.32 -2.81
C VAL A 71 2.63 -0.03 -3.50
N GLU A 72 3.71 -0.60 -4.05
CA GLU A 72 3.69 -1.93 -4.65
C GLU A 72 3.31 -3.02 -3.64
N LEU A 73 3.91 -3.00 -2.43
CA LEU A 73 3.58 -3.97 -1.40
C LEU A 73 2.13 -3.83 -0.93
N LEU A 74 1.61 -2.61 -0.79
CA LEU A 74 0.19 -2.39 -0.46
C LEU A 74 -0.72 -3.00 -1.53
N GLY A 75 -0.46 -2.76 -2.81
CA GLY A 75 -1.24 -3.35 -3.90
C GLY A 75 -1.15 -4.89 -3.93
N HIS A 76 0.01 -5.46 -3.60
CA HIS A 76 0.15 -6.90 -3.47
C HIS A 76 -0.61 -7.48 -2.27
N LEU A 77 -0.62 -6.78 -1.14
CA LEU A 77 -1.41 -7.16 0.04
C LEU A 77 -2.91 -7.09 -0.26
N GLU A 78 -3.39 -6.04 -0.93
CA GLU A 78 -4.79 -5.91 -1.34
C GLU A 78 -5.24 -7.12 -2.16
N ARG A 79 -4.46 -7.51 -3.17
CA ARG A 79 -4.75 -8.72 -3.97
C ARG A 79 -4.74 -9.99 -3.12
N ALA A 80 -3.77 -10.15 -2.22
CA ALA A 80 -3.66 -11.34 -1.37
C ALA A 80 -4.79 -11.46 -0.33
N TYR A 81 -5.37 -10.32 0.08
CA TYR A 81 -6.52 -10.26 0.96
C TYR A 81 -7.87 -10.22 0.22
N GLY A 82 -7.88 -10.10 -1.11
CA GLY A 82 -9.09 -9.95 -1.90
C GLY A 82 -9.80 -8.60 -1.69
N LEU A 83 -9.03 -7.56 -1.40
CA LEU A 83 -9.52 -6.19 -1.20
C LEU A 83 -9.54 -5.42 -2.53
N GLU A 84 -10.36 -4.37 -2.59
CA GLU A 84 -10.33 -3.41 -3.70
C GLU A 84 -9.00 -2.64 -3.70
N ALA A 85 -8.50 -2.28 -4.89
CA ALA A 85 -7.30 -1.48 -5.01
C ALA A 85 -7.45 -0.12 -4.31
N GLY A 86 -6.48 0.26 -3.49
CA GLY A 86 -6.54 1.48 -2.65
C GLY A 86 -7.29 1.32 -1.32
N SER A 87 -7.68 0.09 -0.94
CA SER A 87 -8.27 -0.17 0.39
C SER A 87 -7.23 -0.13 1.52
N LEU A 88 -5.96 -0.38 1.21
CA LEU A 88 -4.86 -0.36 2.17
C LEU A 88 -4.01 0.89 1.97
N GLU A 89 -3.80 1.60 3.07
CA GLU A 89 -3.11 2.87 3.05
C GLU A 89 -2.24 3.02 4.30
N THR A 90 -1.20 3.85 4.22
CA THR A 90 -0.27 4.05 5.33
C THR A 90 -0.70 5.22 6.20
N ALA A 91 -0.65 5.06 7.52
CA ALA A 91 -0.96 6.12 8.50
C ALA A 91 0.04 7.29 8.49
N TYR A 92 1.18 7.14 7.81
CA TYR A 92 2.16 8.20 7.60
C TYR A 92 2.12 8.64 6.14
N PRO A 93 2.29 9.94 5.86
CA PRO A 93 2.33 10.43 4.50
C PRO A 93 3.46 9.70 3.75
N PRO A 94 3.21 9.22 2.52
CA PRO A 94 4.25 8.61 1.71
C PRO A 94 5.44 9.56 1.64
N LYS A 95 6.66 9.07 1.91
CA LYS A 95 7.86 9.87 1.62
C LYS A 95 7.81 10.20 0.13
N ARG A 96 7.69 11.48 -0.22
CA ARG A 96 7.73 11.94 -1.63
C ARG A 96 8.89 11.21 -2.30
N GLN A 97 8.60 10.40 -3.31
CA GLN A 97 9.65 9.88 -4.17
C GLN A 97 10.38 11.12 -4.69
N LYS A 98 11.67 11.25 -4.36
CA LYS A 98 12.52 12.19 -5.09
C LYS A 98 12.41 11.75 -6.54
N ALA A 99 11.84 12.60 -7.39
CA ALA A 99 11.89 12.41 -8.83
C ALA A 99 13.35 12.06 -9.17
N ALA A 100 13.56 10.97 -9.90
CA ALA A 100 14.89 10.60 -10.34
C ALA A 100 15.51 11.86 -10.97
N ALA A 101 16.66 12.28 -10.43
CA ALA A 101 17.32 13.47 -10.91
C ALA A 101 17.53 13.32 -12.42
N PRO A 102 17.08 14.27 -13.26
CA PRO A 102 17.38 14.22 -14.68
C PRO A 102 18.90 14.35 -14.83
N GLY A 103 19.58 13.25 -15.18
CA GLY A 103 21.04 13.28 -15.32
C GLY A 103 21.78 11.93 -15.41
N ALA A 104 21.13 10.78 -15.21
CA ALA A 104 21.79 9.49 -15.46
C ALA A 104 21.64 9.07 -16.93
N GLY A 105 22.26 9.82 -17.84
CA GLY A 105 22.26 9.49 -19.25
C GLY A 105 23.22 10.34 -20.07
N LYS A 106 24.27 9.66 -20.56
CA LYS A 106 25.19 10.01 -21.67
C LYS A 106 26.42 10.85 -21.30
N HIS A 107 27.59 10.20 -21.32
CA HIS A 107 28.61 10.46 -22.35
C HIS A 107 29.37 9.16 -22.65
N GLU A 108 29.10 8.60 -23.83
CA GLU A 108 30.05 7.77 -24.56
C GLU A 108 31.21 8.64 -25.08
N ALA A 109 32.35 7.99 -25.28
CA ALA A 109 33.48 8.33 -26.16
C ALA A 109 34.36 9.55 -25.83
N GLY A 110 35.65 9.28 -25.63
CA GLY A 110 36.73 10.27 -25.63
C GLY A 110 38.09 9.57 -25.69
N ALA A 111 38.60 9.39 -26.89
CA ALA A 111 39.95 8.92 -27.19
C ALA A 111 41.00 9.94 -26.74
N ALA A 112 42.13 9.46 -26.22
CA ALA A 112 43.48 10.02 -26.36
C ALA A 112 44.50 8.96 -25.89
#